data_AF-A0A6L3MNX7-F1
#
_entry.id   AF-A0A6L3MNX7-F1
#
_cell.length_a   1.000
_cell.length_b   1.000
_cell.length_c   1.000
_cell.angle_alpha   90.00
_cell.angle_beta   90.00
_cell.angle_gamma   90.00
#
_symmetry.space_group_name_H-M   'P 1'
#
loop_
_entity.id
_entity.type
_entity.pdbx_description
1 polymer ?
#
loop_
_entity_poly.entity_id
_entity_poly.type
_entity_poly.pdbx_seq_one_letter_code
_entity_poly.pdbx_strand_id
1 'polypeptide(L)'
;AAADGRDAPRIAFPTASGKARFLARAHVAPAELPDDTFPIVLNTGRLQHQWHTMTKTGKVAMLNKLNPRPFVELHPDDASALGIATKDSVEIRSARGRAVLPAVVTERVRRGNCFAPMHWNDVYGDDLCINAVTNDAIDPESQQPELKYCAVALTRVDTGAFASADDDTARTDASAADARPEPAPAQIAASQEFDMADLDTFAAALGVADLAPPPLSEAERLYVAGLVSGLKASAGRREGGVP
;
A
#
# COMPACT_ATOMS: atom_id res chain seq x y z
N ALA A 1 -56.40 -32.52 8.23
CA ALA A 1 -55.80 -33.46 7.25
C ALA A 1 -55.35 -32.64 6.06
N ALA A 2 -54.10 -32.62 5.59
CA ALA A 2 -52.86 -33.24 6.03
C ALA A 2 -51.74 -32.19 5.83
N ALA A 3 -50.76 -32.19 6.72
CA ALA A 3 -49.55 -31.40 6.61
C ALA A 3 -48.66 -32.04 5.54
N ASP A 4 -48.64 -31.49 4.34
CA ASP A 4 -47.69 -31.89 3.31
C ASP A 4 -46.33 -31.28 3.67
N GLY A 5 -45.48 -32.07 4.33
CA GLY A 5 -44.14 -31.72 4.81
C GLY A 5 -43.11 -31.41 3.72
N ARG A 6 -43.37 -30.42 2.88
CA ARG A 6 -42.44 -29.90 1.85
C ARG A 6 -42.44 -28.36 1.82
N ASP A 7 -42.26 -27.71 2.96
CA ASP A 7 -42.35 -26.23 3.03
C ASP A 7 -41.01 -25.51 2.78
N ALA A 8 -39.96 -26.27 2.43
CA ALA A 8 -38.67 -25.70 2.04
C ALA A 8 -38.59 -25.55 0.52
N PRO A 9 -38.33 -24.34 -0.02
CA PRO A 9 -38.13 -24.17 -1.46
C PRO A 9 -36.91 -24.99 -1.92
N ARG A 10 -37.00 -25.60 -3.12
CA ARG A 10 -35.95 -26.45 -3.72
C ARG A 10 -34.57 -25.76 -3.76
N ILE A 11 -34.57 -24.44 -3.86
CA ILE A 11 -33.40 -23.58 -3.64
C ILE A 11 -33.81 -22.61 -2.53
N ALA A 12 -33.14 -22.71 -1.39
CA ALA A 12 -33.41 -21.90 -0.21
C ALA A 12 -32.19 -21.03 0.12
N PHE A 13 -32.44 -19.83 0.63
CA PHE A 13 -31.37 -19.02 1.23
C PHE A 13 -30.92 -19.65 2.56
N PRO A 14 -29.63 -19.49 2.96
CA PRO A 14 -29.12 -19.98 4.24
C PRO A 14 -29.61 -19.09 5.40
N THR A 15 -30.93 -18.98 5.56
CA THR A 15 -31.60 -18.27 6.66
C THR A 15 -32.61 -19.21 7.31
N ALA A 16 -32.98 -18.97 8.58
CA ALA A 16 -33.95 -19.81 9.28
C ALA A 16 -35.31 -19.92 8.55
N SER A 17 -35.66 -18.92 7.74
CA SER A 17 -36.90 -18.88 6.96
C SER A 17 -36.78 -19.45 5.54
N GLY A 18 -35.56 -19.75 5.07
CA GLY A 18 -35.29 -20.10 3.68
C GLY A 18 -35.42 -18.95 2.66
N LYS A 19 -35.79 -17.74 3.10
CA LYS A 19 -36.00 -16.54 2.26
C LYS A 19 -34.85 -15.54 2.39
N ALA A 20 -34.70 -14.68 1.37
CA ALA A 20 -33.78 -13.53 1.41
C ALA A 20 -34.23 -12.52 2.48
N ARG A 21 -33.26 -11.79 3.05
CA ARG A 21 -33.50 -10.73 4.03
C ARG A 21 -33.13 -9.38 3.43
N PHE A 22 -34.10 -8.49 3.30
CA PHE A 22 -33.84 -7.11 2.93
C PHE A 22 -33.44 -6.32 4.18
N LEU A 23 -32.34 -5.56 4.07
CA LEU A 23 -31.86 -4.69 5.15
C LEU A 23 -31.86 -3.25 4.64
N ALA A 24 -32.87 -2.47 5.02
CA ALA A 24 -32.88 -1.04 4.75
C ALA A 24 -31.93 -0.35 5.74
N ARG A 25 -30.82 0.21 5.24
CA ARG A 25 -29.87 0.98 6.04
C ARG A 25 -29.92 2.44 5.62
N ALA A 26 -29.96 3.35 6.59
CA ALA A 26 -29.81 4.76 6.32
C ALA A 26 -28.41 5.05 5.78
N HIS A 27 -28.27 6.10 4.97
CA HIS A 27 -26.95 6.58 4.57
C HIS A 27 -26.18 7.10 5.78
N VAL A 28 -24.89 6.79 5.84
CA VAL A 28 -23.96 7.27 6.85
C VAL A 28 -22.79 7.91 6.10
N ALA A 29 -22.37 9.09 6.54
CA ALA A 29 -21.21 9.77 5.97
C ALA A 29 -19.92 8.97 6.28
N PRO A 30 -18.85 9.12 5.46
CA PRO A 30 -17.55 8.58 5.79
C PRO A 30 -17.06 9.04 7.17
N ALA A 31 -16.19 8.25 7.81
CA ALA A 31 -15.68 8.58 9.14
C ALA A 31 -14.77 9.82 9.13
N GLU A 32 -14.12 10.08 7.99
CA GLU A 32 -13.25 11.24 7.77
C GLU A 32 -13.79 12.06 6.59
N LEU A 33 -14.12 13.33 6.82
CA LEU A 33 -14.53 14.28 5.78
C LEU A 33 -13.41 15.28 5.51
N PRO A 34 -13.28 15.78 4.26
CA PRO A 34 -12.36 16.87 3.96
C PRO A 34 -12.65 18.13 4.78
N ASP A 35 -11.59 18.84 5.14
CA ASP A 35 -11.63 20.12 5.83
C ASP A 35 -10.62 21.10 5.22
N ASP A 36 -10.46 22.28 5.83
CA ASP A 36 -9.53 23.31 5.35
C ASP A 36 -8.05 22.86 5.39
N THR A 37 -7.70 21.87 6.23
CA THR A 37 -6.33 21.35 6.36
C THR A 37 -6.07 20.23 5.36
N PHE A 38 -7.08 19.38 5.10
CA PHE A 38 -7.03 18.22 4.23
C PHE A 38 -8.20 18.25 3.22
N PRO A 39 -8.16 19.15 2.22
CA PRO A 39 -9.33 19.48 1.41
C PRO A 39 -9.64 18.49 0.28
N ILE A 40 -8.77 17.49 0.04
CA ILE A 40 -8.91 16.54 -1.06
C ILE A 40 -9.28 15.16 -0.53
N VAL A 41 -10.23 14.48 -1.18
CA VAL A 41 -10.54 13.07 -0.89
C VAL A 41 -9.61 12.16 -1.69
N LEU A 42 -8.83 11.35 -1.00
CA LEU A 42 -8.06 10.26 -1.59
C LEU A 42 -8.93 9.00 -1.71
N ASN A 43 -8.96 8.44 -2.93
CA ASN A 43 -9.38 7.08 -3.18
C ASN A 43 -8.16 6.22 -3.55
N THR A 44 -8.12 4.98 -3.07
CA THR A 44 -7.06 4.03 -3.41
C THR A 44 -7.58 2.90 -4.29
N GLY A 45 -6.73 2.31 -5.12
CA GLY A 45 -7.18 1.19 -5.96
C GLY A 45 -6.09 0.25 -6.43
N ARG A 46 -6.48 -0.57 -7.41
CA ARG A 46 -5.61 -1.57 -8.04
C ARG A 46 -5.41 -1.23 -9.51
N LEU A 47 -4.24 -1.59 -10.01
CA LEU A 47 -3.91 -1.62 -11.41
C LEU A 47 -4.11 -3.04 -11.93
N GLN A 48 -4.54 -3.15 -13.18
CA GLN A 48 -4.87 -4.43 -13.81
C GLN A 48 -3.69 -5.42 -13.79
N HIS A 49 -2.46 -4.92 -13.93
CA HIS A 49 -1.27 -5.74 -14.12
C HIS A 49 -0.54 -6.08 -12.82
N GLN A 50 -1.02 -5.57 -11.68
CA GLN A 50 -0.37 -5.75 -10.38
C GLN A 50 -1.30 -6.41 -9.36
N TRP A 51 -0.75 -7.35 -8.59
CA TRP A 51 -1.49 -8.08 -7.57
C TRP A 51 -0.98 -7.75 -6.17
N HIS A 52 -1.82 -7.09 -5.36
CA HIS A 52 -1.49 -6.62 -4.01
C HIS A 52 -0.13 -5.91 -3.97
N THR A 53 0.71 -6.21 -2.99
CA THR A 53 2.04 -5.61 -2.80
C THR A 53 3.11 -6.16 -3.74
N MET A 54 2.70 -6.68 -4.90
CA MET A 54 3.57 -7.10 -6.00
C MET A 54 4.60 -8.19 -5.63
N THR A 55 4.39 -8.94 -4.55
CA THR A 55 5.30 -10.01 -4.09
C THR A 55 5.53 -11.11 -5.13
N LYS A 56 4.56 -11.30 -6.05
CA LYS A 56 4.67 -12.16 -7.23
C LYS A 56 4.77 -11.36 -8.53
N THR A 57 3.81 -10.49 -8.81
CA THR A 57 3.72 -9.76 -10.10
C THR A 57 4.89 -8.81 -10.31
N GLY A 58 5.44 -8.23 -9.23
CA GLY A 58 6.61 -7.37 -9.25
C GLY A 58 7.91 -8.08 -9.68
N LYS A 59 7.93 -9.42 -9.72
CA LYS A 59 9.06 -10.21 -10.24
C LYS A 59 8.95 -10.47 -11.74
N VAL A 60 7.82 -10.13 -12.36
CA VAL A 60 7.57 -10.38 -13.79
C VAL A 60 7.85 -9.10 -14.57
N ALA A 61 9.00 -9.04 -15.24
CA ALA A 61 9.46 -7.85 -15.96
C ALA A 61 8.42 -7.28 -16.94
N MET A 62 7.67 -8.15 -17.63
CA MET A 62 6.62 -7.73 -18.57
C MET A 62 5.49 -6.96 -17.87
N LEU A 63 5.08 -7.35 -16.66
CA LEU A 63 4.03 -6.66 -15.90
C LEU A 63 4.53 -5.31 -15.38
N ASN A 64 5.79 -5.25 -14.93
CA ASN A 64 6.41 -4.01 -14.49
C ASN A 64 6.54 -2.98 -15.62
N LYS A 65 6.75 -3.41 -16.87
CA LYS A 65 6.75 -2.50 -18.02
C LYS A 65 5.39 -1.82 -18.25
N LEU A 66 4.28 -2.49 -17.92
CA LEU A 66 2.94 -1.91 -18.09
C LEU A 66 2.57 -0.91 -16.98
N ASN A 67 3.12 -1.09 -15.77
CA ASN A 67 2.97 -0.14 -14.66
C ASN A 67 4.32 0.06 -13.96
N PRO A 68 5.20 0.92 -14.51
CA PRO A 68 6.59 1.00 -14.08
C PRO A 68 6.80 1.74 -12.76
N ARG A 69 5.85 2.56 -12.32
CA ARG A 69 5.99 3.44 -11.15
C ARG A 69 4.64 3.73 -10.50
N PRO A 70 4.64 4.08 -9.20
CA PRO A 70 3.43 4.62 -8.57
C PRO A 70 3.08 5.98 -9.18
N PHE A 71 1.87 6.45 -8.90
CA PHE A 71 1.42 7.77 -9.33
C PHE A 71 0.26 8.25 -8.46
N VAL A 72 -0.02 9.55 -8.49
CA VAL A 72 -1.27 10.12 -8.00
C VAL A 72 -1.98 10.83 -9.14
N GLU A 73 -3.24 10.49 -9.39
CA GLU A 73 -4.10 11.19 -10.35
C GLU A 73 -4.74 12.41 -9.70
N LEU A 74 -4.68 13.56 -10.38
CA LEU A 74 -5.35 14.80 -9.97
C LEU A 74 -6.18 15.35 -11.12
N HIS A 75 -7.30 16.01 -10.79
CA HIS A 75 -8.07 16.76 -11.76
C HIS A 75 -7.29 18.00 -12.24
N PRO A 76 -7.36 18.41 -13.52
CA PRO A 76 -6.68 19.60 -14.04
C PRO A 76 -6.88 20.88 -13.22
N ASP A 77 -8.13 21.19 -12.84
CA ASP A 77 -8.43 22.36 -12.00
C ASP A 77 -7.71 22.35 -10.64
N ASP A 78 -7.68 21.20 -9.96
CA ASP A 78 -7.02 21.10 -8.65
C ASP A 78 -5.50 21.17 -8.81
N ALA A 79 -4.96 20.49 -9.82
CA ALA A 79 -3.54 20.55 -10.16
C ALA A 79 -3.09 22.00 -10.48
N SER A 80 -3.89 22.72 -11.27
CA SER A 80 -3.64 24.14 -11.57
C SER A 80 -3.73 25.02 -10.32
N ALA A 81 -4.69 24.78 -9.43
CA ALA A 81 -4.84 25.55 -8.20
C ALA A 81 -3.66 25.33 -7.24
N LEU A 82 -3.08 24.13 -7.25
CA LEU A 82 -1.95 23.72 -6.41
C LEU A 82 -0.58 23.94 -7.06
N GLY A 83 -0.52 24.41 -8.32
CA GLY A 83 0.73 24.57 -9.05
C GLY A 83 1.46 23.26 -9.35
N ILE A 84 0.73 22.17 -9.53
CA ILE A 84 1.24 20.82 -9.81
C ILE A 84 1.12 20.53 -11.31
N ALA A 85 2.23 20.18 -11.95
CA ALA A 85 2.25 19.69 -13.32
C ALA A 85 2.38 18.15 -13.37
N THR A 86 2.05 17.56 -14.52
CA THR A 86 2.29 16.13 -14.77
C THR A 86 3.77 15.80 -14.57
N LYS A 87 4.05 14.67 -13.92
CA LYS A 87 5.38 14.17 -13.48
C LYS A 87 6.00 14.90 -12.28
N ASP A 88 5.43 15.99 -11.78
CA ASP A 88 5.91 16.59 -10.53
C ASP A 88 5.80 15.60 -9.37
N SER A 89 6.78 15.61 -8.47
CA SER A 89 6.66 14.88 -7.20
C SER A 89 5.64 15.59 -6.30
N VAL A 90 4.63 14.85 -5.84
CA VAL A 90 3.57 15.36 -4.98
C VAL A 90 3.59 14.62 -3.65
N GLU A 91 3.77 15.36 -2.56
CA GLU A 91 3.47 14.87 -1.23
C GLU A 91 1.96 14.79 -1.05
N ILE A 92 1.48 13.60 -0.71
CA ILE A 92 0.14 13.33 -0.22
C ILE A 92 0.23 13.16 1.29
N ARG A 93 -0.36 14.07 2.06
CA ARG A 93 -0.27 14.09 3.52
C ARG A 93 -1.64 13.99 4.16
N SER A 94 -1.73 13.26 5.27
CA SER A 94 -2.89 13.22 6.17
C SER A 94 -2.46 13.50 7.60
N ALA A 95 -3.39 13.38 8.56
CA ALA A 95 -3.05 13.40 9.99
C ALA A 95 -2.15 12.24 10.44
N ARG A 96 -2.10 11.13 9.66
CA ARG A 96 -1.46 9.87 10.06
C ARG A 96 -0.07 9.67 9.45
N GLY A 97 0.19 10.30 8.31
CA GLY A 97 1.44 10.09 7.59
C GLY A 97 1.47 10.80 6.25
N ARG A 98 2.46 10.42 5.43
CA ARG A 98 2.67 10.96 4.09
C ARG A 98 3.08 9.88 3.09
N ALA A 99 2.89 10.18 1.81
CA ALA A 99 3.49 9.47 0.68
C ALA A 99 3.92 10.50 -0.38
N VAL A 100 4.93 10.19 -1.20
CA VAL A 100 5.39 11.07 -2.28
C VAL A 100 5.34 10.33 -3.61
N LEU A 101 4.43 10.74 -4.50
CA LEU A 101 4.17 10.06 -5.77
C LEU A 101 4.22 11.06 -6.93
N PRO A 102 4.62 10.64 -8.16
CA PRO A 102 4.57 11.53 -9.31
C PRO A 102 3.13 11.78 -9.75
N ALA A 103 2.83 13.03 -10.11
CA ALA A 103 1.50 13.44 -10.55
C ALA A 103 1.16 12.95 -11.96
N VAL A 104 -0.10 12.56 -12.14
CA VAL A 104 -0.78 12.35 -13.42
C VAL A 104 -1.98 13.28 -13.46
N VAL A 105 -1.94 14.33 -14.28
CA VAL A 105 -3.07 15.26 -14.42
C VAL A 105 -4.07 14.68 -15.42
N THR A 106 -5.31 14.46 -14.99
CA THR A 106 -6.34 13.76 -15.78
C THR A 106 -7.76 14.08 -15.35
N GLU A 107 -8.71 14.11 -16.29
CA GLU A 107 -10.14 14.29 -16.02
C GLU A 107 -10.85 13.01 -15.52
N ARG A 108 -10.11 11.89 -15.37
CA ARG A 108 -10.65 10.62 -14.85
C ARG A 108 -11.08 10.71 -13.39
N VAL A 109 -10.43 11.57 -12.61
CA VAL A 109 -10.77 11.84 -11.22
C VAL A 109 -11.59 13.13 -11.14
N ARG A 110 -12.58 13.17 -10.25
CA ARG A 110 -13.41 14.35 -10.03
C ARG A 110 -12.60 15.42 -9.28
N ARG A 111 -12.87 16.70 -9.55
CA ARG A 111 -12.40 17.81 -8.70
C ARG A 111 -12.62 17.55 -7.21
N GLY A 112 -11.68 17.99 -6.37
CA GLY A 112 -11.65 17.72 -4.94
C GLY A 112 -11.32 16.26 -4.58
N ASN A 113 -10.92 15.44 -5.56
CA ASN A 113 -10.57 14.04 -5.35
C ASN A 113 -9.24 13.70 -6.04
N CYS A 114 -8.51 12.74 -5.48
CA CYS A 114 -7.34 12.15 -6.11
C CYS A 114 -7.39 10.63 -6.03
N PHE A 115 -6.61 9.96 -6.88
CA PHE A 115 -6.51 8.51 -6.89
C PHE A 115 -5.04 8.08 -6.85
N ALA A 116 -4.73 7.07 -6.03
CA ALA A 116 -3.42 6.43 -6.05
C ALA A 116 -3.52 4.90 -5.92
N PRO A 117 -2.71 4.14 -6.67
CA PRO A 117 -2.67 2.68 -6.57
C PRO A 117 -1.93 2.22 -5.30
N MET A 118 -2.43 1.16 -4.66
CA MET A 118 -1.92 0.66 -3.37
C MET A 118 -0.72 -0.28 -3.43
N HIS A 119 -0.16 -0.50 -4.61
CA HIS A 119 0.76 -1.62 -4.87
C HIS A 119 2.16 -1.45 -4.30
N TRP A 120 2.65 -0.20 -4.24
CA TRP A 120 4.02 0.09 -3.83
C TRP A 120 4.13 0.20 -2.30
N ASN A 121 5.25 -0.28 -1.77
CA ASN A 121 5.60 -0.30 -0.36
C ASN A 121 7.09 0.05 -0.18
N ASP A 122 7.56 -0.04 1.05
CA ASP A 122 8.95 0.20 1.50
C ASP A 122 10.02 -0.57 0.72
N VAL A 123 9.70 -1.75 0.18
CA VAL A 123 10.64 -2.52 -0.67
C VAL A 123 10.99 -1.77 -1.97
N TYR A 124 10.13 -0.86 -2.42
CA TYR A 124 10.33 -0.10 -3.66
C TYR A 124 10.89 1.31 -3.44
N GLY A 125 10.99 1.75 -2.19
CA GLY A 125 11.47 3.09 -1.83
C GLY A 125 10.70 3.70 -0.66
N ASP A 126 11.30 4.72 -0.07
CA ASP A 126 10.73 5.46 1.05
C ASP A 126 9.49 6.25 0.60
N ASP A 127 8.53 6.42 1.52
CA ASP A 127 7.32 7.22 1.32
C ASP A 127 6.49 6.83 0.08
N LEU A 128 6.56 5.59 -0.41
CA LEU A 128 5.73 5.12 -1.54
C LEU A 128 4.42 4.44 -1.13
N CYS A 129 4.30 4.05 0.14
CA CYS A 129 3.15 3.32 0.64
C CYS A 129 1.95 4.25 0.84
N ILE A 130 1.02 4.27 -0.12
CA ILE A 130 -0.18 5.13 -0.03
C ILE A 130 -1.08 4.81 1.18
N ASN A 131 -1.04 3.58 1.69
CA ASN A 131 -1.80 3.24 2.90
C ASN A 131 -1.26 3.95 4.16
N ALA A 132 -0.09 4.60 4.11
CA ALA A 132 0.40 5.43 5.20
C ALA A 132 -0.46 6.68 5.46
N VAL A 133 -1.34 7.07 4.51
CA VAL A 133 -2.24 8.22 4.67
C VAL A 133 -3.71 7.83 4.89
N THR A 134 -4.05 6.53 4.84
CA THR A 134 -5.44 6.07 5.01
C THR A 134 -5.89 6.12 6.47
N ASN A 135 -7.20 6.27 6.71
CA ASN A 135 -7.76 6.32 8.06
C ASN A 135 -7.88 4.93 8.73
N ASP A 136 -8.02 4.91 10.05
CA ASP A 136 -8.14 3.69 10.86
C ASP A 136 -9.60 3.30 11.13
N ALA A 137 -10.56 3.93 10.46
CA ALA A 137 -11.97 3.63 10.63
C ALA A 137 -12.28 2.24 10.07
N ILE A 138 -13.07 1.47 10.83
CA ILE A 138 -13.49 0.13 10.47
C ILE A 138 -15.01 0.00 10.57
N ASP A 139 -15.59 -0.80 9.70
CA ASP A 139 -16.99 -1.20 9.83
C ASP A 139 -17.16 -2.07 11.10
N PRO A 140 -18.05 -1.70 12.03
CA PRO A 140 -18.18 -2.41 13.30
C PRO A 140 -18.71 -3.84 13.15
N GLU A 141 -19.42 -4.18 12.07
CA GLU A 141 -19.94 -5.53 11.84
C GLU A 141 -18.87 -6.45 11.20
N SER A 142 -18.24 -6.01 10.11
CA SER A 142 -17.32 -6.81 9.29
C SER A 142 -15.85 -6.61 9.60
N GLN A 143 -15.49 -5.57 10.37
CA GLN A 143 -14.12 -5.15 10.67
C GLN A 143 -13.31 -4.76 9.41
N GLN A 144 -14.01 -4.38 8.33
CA GLN A 144 -13.37 -3.92 7.10
C GLN A 144 -12.95 -2.45 7.20
N PRO A 145 -11.74 -2.08 6.77
CA PRO A 145 -11.23 -0.71 6.87
C PRO A 145 -11.77 0.22 5.77
N GLU A 146 -11.91 1.52 6.09
CA GLU A 146 -12.39 2.58 5.18
C GLU A 146 -11.28 3.14 4.28
N LEU A 147 -10.71 2.29 3.42
CA LEU A 147 -9.52 2.66 2.59
C LEU A 147 -9.82 3.50 1.34
N LYS A 148 -11.10 3.85 1.09
CA LYS A 148 -11.56 4.47 -0.17
C LYS A 148 -11.99 5.92 -0.02
N TYR A 149 -11.88 6.45 1.18
CA TYR A 149 -12.26 7.82 1.49
C TYR A 149 -11.37 8.33 2.63
N CYS A 150 -10.32 9.06 2.29
CA CYS A 150 -9.41 9.64 3.27
C CYS A 150 -9.15 11.10 2.94
N ALA A 151 -9.24 11.99 3.92
CA ALA A 151 -8.95 13.40 3.73
C ALA A 151 -7.42 13.60 3.66
N VAL A 152 -6.95 14.24 2.59
CA VAL A 152 -5.53 14.51 2.36
C VAL A 152 -5.29 15.94 1.87
N ALA A 153 -4.06 16.41 2.07
CA ALA A 153 -3.51 17.60 1.46
C ALA A 153 -2.45 17.19 0.43
N LEU A 154 -2.40 17.93 -0.69
CA LEU A 154 -1.45 17.69 -1.77
C LEU A 154 -0.52 18.89 -1.89
N THR A 155 0.79 18.65 -1.92
CA THR A 155 1.80 19.72 -2.08
C THR A 155 2.89 19.25 -3.03
N ARG A 156 3.31 20.11 -3.97
CA ARG A 156 4.46 19.83 -4.81
C ARG A 156 5.75 19.86 -3.99
N VAL A 157 6.62 18.88 -4.17
CA VAL A 157 7.92 18.80 -3.48
C VAL A 157 9.06 18.62 -4.49
N ASP A 158 10.21 19.23 -4.22
CA ASP A 158 11.39 19.11 -5.06
C ASP A 158 12.29 17.97 -4.53
N THR A 159 11.98 16.73 -4.93
CA THR A 159 12.73 15.54 -4.46
C THR A 159 13.66 14.93 -5.51
N GLY A 160 13.53 15.30 -6.79
CA GLY A 160 14.28 14.69 -7.90
C GLY A 160 14.02 13.20 -8.13
N ALA A 161 13.30 12.52 -7.22
CA ALA A 161 13.11 11.08 -7.16
C ALA A 161 12.42 10.49 -8.41
N PHE A 162 11.63 11.30 -9.11
CA PHE A 162 10.89 10.88 -10.31
C PHE A 162 11.26 11.69 -11.57
N ALA A 163 12.31 12.50 -11.52
CA ALA A 163 12.67 13.45 -12.59
C ALA A 163 13.32 12.79 -13.82
N SER A 164 13.68 11.50 -13.75
CA SER A 164 14.58 10.87 -14.73
C SER A 164 14.04 9.53 -15.22
N ALA A 165 13.18 9.57 -16.24
CA ALA A 165 13.08 8.49 -17.23
C ALA A 165 12.37 9.06 -18.46
N ASP A 166 13.14 9.30 -19.51
CA ASP A 166 12.61 9.62 -20.83
C ASP A 166 11.54 8.61 -21.22
N ASP A 167 10.43 9.14 -21.72
CA ASP A 167 9.32 8.38 -22.25
C ASP A 167 9.71 7.85 -23.63
N ASP A 168 10.61 6.86 -23.67
CA ASP A 168 11.08 6.22 -24.90
C ASP A 168 10.10 5.14 -25.39
N THR A 169 8.80 5.45 -25.37
CA THR A 169 7.74 4.58 -25.93
C THR A 169 7.29 4.99 -27.33
N ALA A 170 7.97 5.96 -27.95
CA ALA A 170 7.66 6.40 -29.31
C ALA A 170 8.74 5.98 -30.32
N ARG A 171 8.46 4.87 -31.03
CA ARG A 171 9.06 4.34 -32.29
C ARG A 171 10.30 3.46 -32.14
N THR A 172 10.14 2.17 -32.46
CA THR A 172 10.51 1.60 -33.78
C THR A 172 10.13 0.11 -33.85
N ASP A 173 9.39 -0.26 -34.89
CA ASP A 173 9.27 -1.64 -35.36
C ASP A 173 10.58 -2.11 -36.02
N ALA A 174 10.83 -3.42 -35.90
CA ALA A 174 11.77 -4.26 -36.65
C ALA A 174 13.29 -4.13 -36.41
N SER A 175 13.85 -5.10 -35.67
CA SER A 175 14.83 -6.09 -36.17
C SER A 175 15.44 -6.89 -35.01
N ALA A 176 15.65 -8.18 -35.24
CA ALA A 176 16.28 -9.12 -34.33
C ALA A 176 17.81 -8.97 -34.29
N ALA A 177 18.38 -9.48 -33.19
CA ALA A 177 19.79 -9.71 -32.85
C ALA A 177 20.63 -8.46 -32.52
N ASP A 178 21.08 -8.32 -31.27
CA ASP A 178 22.42 -8.78 -30.87
C ASP A 178 22.62 -8.59 -29.35
N ALA A 179 23.47 -9.45 -28.76
CA ALA A 179 23.72 -9.56 -27.33
C ALA A 179 24.36 -8.30 -26.72
N ARG A 180 23.86 -7.86 -25.55
CA ARG A 180 24.56 -6.93 -24.64
C ARG A 180 24.31 -7.26 -23.16
N PRO A 181 25.30 -7.00 -22.29
CA PRO A 181 25.58 -7.79 -21.10
C PRO A 181 24.61 -7.48 -19.95
N GLU A 182 24.40 -8.48 -19.10
CA GLU A 182 23.65 -8.32 -17.86
C GLU A 182 24.26 -7.18 -17.03
N PRO A 183 23.44 -6.23 -16.54
CA PRO A 183 23.92 -5.27 -15.57
C PRO A 183 24.24 -6.02 -14.28
N ALA A 184 25.48 -5.86 -13.81
CA ALA A 184 25.91 -6.37 -12.52
C ALA A 184 24.92 -5.89 -11.43
N PRO A 185 24.59 -6.74 -10.45
CA PRO A 185 23.69 -6.36 -9.37
C PRO A 185 24.24 -5.11 -8.69
N ALA A 186 23.43 -4.05 -8.69
CA ALA A 186 23.70 -2.86 -7.91
C ALA A 186 23.90 -3.29 -6.45
N GLN A 187 25.09 -3.01 -5.91
CA GLN A 187 25.39 -3.25 -4.52
C GLN A 187 24.38 -2.47 -3.69
N ILE A 188 23.53 -3.20 -2.98
CA ILE A 188 22.72 -2.69 -1.88
C ILE A 188 23.72 -2.02 -0.95
N ALA A 189 23.70 -0.68 -0.88
CA ALA A 189 24.38 0.03 0.18
C ALA A 189 23.84 -0.58 1.48
N ALA A 190 24.70 -1.30 2.18
CA ALA A 190 24.39 -1.84 3.49
C ALA A 190 23.79 -0.70 4.32
N SER A 191 22.58 -0.91 4.84
CA SER A 191 22.14 -0.19 6.02
C SER A 191 23.32 -0.14 6.97
N GLN A 192 23.80 1.05 7.32
CA GLN A 192 24.89 1.19 8.29
C GLN A 192 24.47 0.44 9.55
N GLU A 193 25.03 -0.76 9.75
CA GLU A 193 24.96 -1.43 11.02
C GLU A 193 25.67 -0.50 11.99
N PHE A 194 24.92 0.09 12.92
CA PHE A 194 25.53 0.78 14.04
C PHE A 194 26.47 -0.20 14.72
N ASP A 195 27.73 0.19 14.91
CA ASP A 195 28.68 -0.63 15.63
C ASP A 195 28.09 -0.90 17.02
N MET A 196 28.18 -2.14 17.49
CA MET A 196 27.76 -2.50 18.86
C MET A 196 28.44 -1.59 19.90
N ALA A 197 29.65 -1.11 19.61
CA ALA A 197 30.35 -0.13 20.42
C ALA A 197 29.63 1.24 20.54
N ASP A 198 28.95 1.69 19.49
CA ASP A 198 28.19 2.95 19.49
C ASP A 198 26.91 2.81 20.33
N LEU A 199 26.26 1.64 20.24
CA LEU A 199 25.08 1.31 21.04
C LEU A 199 25.41 1.20 22.54
N ASP A 200 26.54 0.57 22.87
CA ASP A 200 27.00 0.44 24.26
C ASP A 200 27.38 1.81 24.86
N THR A 201 28.05 2.65 24.07
CA THR A 201 28.40 4.02 24.48
C THR A 201 27.15 4.87 24.73
N PHE A 202 26.15 4.76 23.86
CA PHE A 202 24.87 5.44 24.03
C PHE A 202 24.06 4.92 25.23
N ALA A 203 24.03 3.61 25.44
CA ALA A 203 23.38 2.99 26.60
C ALA A 203 24.05 3.39 27.92
N ALA A 204 25.38 3.49 27.94
CA ALA A 204 26.14 3.98 29.09
C ALA A 204 25.84 5.46 29.37
N ALA A 205 25.77 6.32 28.34
CA ALA A 205 25.43 7.73 28.48
C ALA A 205 24.01 7.95 29.04
N LEU A 206 23.07 7.05 28.71
CA LEU A 206 21.70 7.07 29.23
C LEU A 206 21.56 6.38 30.59
N GLY A 207 22.61 5.76 31.12
CA GLY A 207 22.58 5.03 32.40
C GLY A 207 21.72 3.76 32.36
N VAL A 208 21.48 3.20 31.18
CA VAL A 208 20.63 2.02 30.98
C VAL A 208 21.41 0.76 30.61
N ALA A 209 22.73 0.85 30.50
CA ALA A 209 23.61 -0.25 30.09
C ALA A 209 23.42 -1.53 30.93
N ASP A 210 23.16 -1.39 32.22
CA ASP A 210 23.03 -2.53 33.15
C ASP A 210 21.57 -2.85 33.54
N LEU A 211 20.59 -2.22 32.89
CA LEU A 211 19.19 -2.51 33.17
C LEU A 211 18.77 -3.83 32.53
N ALA A 212 18.33 -4.77 33.37
CA ALA A 212 17.68 -5.98 32.87
C ALA A 212 16.42 -5.59 32.09
N PRO A 213 16.24 -6.09 30.85
CA PRO A 213 15.03 -5.82 30.10
C PRO A 213 13.81 -6.33 30.86
N PRO A 214 12.67 -5.61 30.82
CA PRO A 214 11.47 -6.05 31.49
C PRO A 214 11.04 -7.43 30.95
N PRO A 215 10.52 -8.31 31.82
CA PRO A 215 10.09 -9.63 31.39
C PRO A 215 8.91 -9.47 30.41
N LEU A 216 8.99 -10.17 29.28
CA LEU A 216 7.90 -10.24 28.32
C LEU A 216 6.64 -10.82 28.99
N SER A 217 5.48 -10.24 28.69
CA SER A 217 4.17 -10.83 29.01
C SER A 217 3.96 -12.18 28.32
N GLU A 218 2.96 -12.94 28.74
CA GLU A 218 2.65 -14.23 28.10
C GLU A 218 2.28 -14.10 26.62
N ALA A 219 1.52 -13.06 26.26
CA ALA A 219 1.16 -12.77 24.88
C ALA A 219 2.38 -12.43 24.03
N GLU A 220 3.29 -11.59 24.54
CA GLU A 220 4.54 -11.23 23.84
C GLU A 220 5.47 -12.44 23.70
N ARG A 221 5.58 -13.30 24.73
CA ARG A 221 6.35 -14.54 24.65
C ARG A 221 5.82 -15.48 23.57
N LEU A 222 4.51 -15.65 23.48
CA LEU A 222 3.86 -16.45 22.45
C LEU A 222 4.08 -15.87 21.05
N TYR A 223 3.98 -14.55 20.90
CA TYR A 223 4.26 -13.86 19.65
C TYR A 223 5.71 -14.06 19.20
N VAL A 224 6.69 -13.80 20.08
CA VAL A 224 8.13 -13.99 19.79
C VAL A 224 8.44 -15.45 19.47
N ALA A 225 7.85 -16.41 20.21
CA ALA A 225 8.01 -17.83 19.94
C ALA A 225 7.47 -18.21 18.55
N GLY A 226 6.32 -17.66 18.15
CA GLY A 226 5.75 -17.83 16.81
C GLY A 226 6.64 -17.23 15.71
N LEU A 227 7.11 -16.00 15.91
CA LEU A 227 8.02 -15.32 14.99
C LEU A 227 9.33 -16.09 14.78
N VAL A 228 10.00 -16.49 15.87
CA VAL A 228 11.25 -17.28 15.82
C VAL A 228 11.03 -18.62 15.13
N SER A 229 9.91 -19.29 15.41
CA SER A 229 9.54 -20.54 14.73
C SER A 229 9.32 -20.34 13.23
N GLY A 230 8.67 -19.25 12.83
CA GLY A 230 8.49 -18.86 11.43
C GLY A 230 9.80 -18.58 10.70
N LEU A 231 10.70 -17.82 11.34
CA LEU A 231 12.04 -17.53 10.80
C LEU A 231 12.87 -18.82 10.63
N LYS A 232 12.86 -19.72 11.62
CA LYS A 232 13.52 -21.03 11.54
C LYS A 232 12.92 -21.92 10.44
N ALA A 233 11.60 -21.95 10.30
CA ALA A 233 10.93 -22.68 9.22
C ALA A 233 11.28 -22.11 7.83
N SER A 234 11.51 -20.81 7.72
CA SER A 234 11.93 -20.16 6.48
C SER A 234 13.42 -20.35 6.17
N ALA A 235 14.27 -20.52 7.19
CA ALA A 235 15.67 -20.91 7.02
C ALA A 235 15.79 -22.34 6.46
N GLY A 236 14.90 -23.25 6.84
CA GLY A 236 14.82 -24.61 6.29
C GLY A 236 14.35 -24.71 4.83
N ARG A 237 13.71 -23.67 4.27
CA ARG A 237 13.30 -23.61 2.85
C ARG A 237 14.41 -23.15 1.91
N ARG A 238 15.59 -22.79 2.41
CA ARG A 238 16.76 -22.48 1.56
C ARG A 238 17.36 -23.72 0.90
N GLU A 239 16.98 -24.92 1.32
CA GLU A 239 17.26 -26.15 0.57
C GLU A 239 16.08 -26.46 -0.37
N GLY A 240 16.25 -26.07 -1.63
CA GLY A 240 15.68 -26.71 -2.82
C GLY A 240 14.17 -27.01 -2.85
N GLY A 241 13.44 -26.22 -3.63
CA GLY A 241 12.26 -26.70 -4.36
C GLY A 241 10.94 -26.04 -3.99
N VAL A 242 10.26 -25.54 -5.01
CA VAL A 242 8.90 -25.01 -4.98
C VAL A 242 7.90 -26.18 -4.94
N PRO A 243 6.86 -26.17 -4.07
CA PRO A 243 5.67 -26.99 -4.31
C PRO A 243 4.80 -26.41 -5.42
#